data_AF-N9UU02-F1
#
_entry.id   AF-N9UU02-F1
#
_cell.length_a   1.000
_cell.length_b   1.000
_cell.length_c   1.000
_cell.angle_alpha   90.00
_cell.angle_beta   90.00
_cell.angle_gamma   90.00
#
_symmetry.space_group_name_H-M   'P 1'
#
loop_
_entity.id
_entity.type
_entity.pdbx_description
1 polymer ?
#
loop_
_entity_poly.entity_id
_entity_poly.type
_entity_poly.pdbx_seq_one_letter_code
_entity_poly.pdbx_strand_id
1 'polypeptide(L)'
;MTGDLNGVAHVILTAGDFARSTAFWRDLIAYLELKVVLDSDAMLYGVGGRTAIGIRTGSPENAGKRFDQGAPGLHHACFRMRDRDAVDRLYAFLKDRNDIVFVHGPQEEPWAPGYYSILFEDPDGIRIEFNHVPGVGLLEAGREIGGAEIFD
;
A
#
# COMPACT_ATOMS: atom_id res chain seq x y z
N MET A 1 20.92 -19.35 12.41
CA MET A 1 21.12 -18.38 11.31
C MET A 1 20.54 -17.07 11.77
N THR A 2 21.35 -16.04 12.00
CA THR A 2 20.83 -14.70 12.32
C THR A 2 20.74 -13.93 11.01
N GLY A 3 19.53 -13.83 10.48
CA GLY A 3 19.25 -12.86 9.43
C GLY A 3 18.90 -11.53 10.10
N ASP A 4 19.69 -10.49 9.89
CA ASP A 4 19.47 -9.15 10.45
C ASP A 4 18.43 -8.34 9.64
N LEU A 5 17.47 -9.01 9.01
CA LEU A 5 16.40 -8.38 8.22
C LEU A 5 15.53 -7.53 9.15
N ASN A 6 15.39 -6.24 8.83
CA ASN A 6 14.75 -5.24 9.69
C ASN A 6 13.54 -4.56 9.01
N GLY A 7 12.92 -5.23 8.04
CA GLY A 7 11.74 -4.77 7.32
C GLY A 7 11.94 -4.55 5.81
N VAL A 8 10.99 -3.86 5.18
CA VAL A 8 10.98 -3.57 3.74
C VAL A 8 11.54 -2.17 3.50
N ALA A 9 12.69 -2.10 2.81
CA ALA A 9 13.35 -0.83 2.52
C ALA A 9 12.56 0.04 1.53
N HIS A 10 11.96 -0.55 0.51
CA HIS A 10 11.16 0.15 -0.49
C HIS A 10 10.17 -0.77 -1.19
N VAL A 11 9.05 -0.19 -1.64
CA VAL A 11 8.11 -0.78 -2.60
C VAL A 11 8.10 0.13 -3.82
N ILE A 12 8.33 -0.43 -5.01
CA ILE A 12 8.30 0.31 -6.27
C ILE A 12 7.25 -0.32 -7.16
N LEU A 13 6.26 0.47 -7.58
CA LEU A 13 5.14 0.09 -8.40
C LEU A 13 5.34 0.60 -9.83
N THR A 14 4.88 -0.19 -10.80
CA THR A 14 4.96 0.16 -12.22
C THR A 14 3.61 0.70 -12.66
N ALA A 15 3.60 1.94 -13.15
CA ALA A 15 2.40 2.60 -13.64
C ALA A 15 2.09 2.21 -15.09
N GLY A 16 0.82 1.92 -15.37
CA GLY A 16 0.30 1.79 -16.72
C GLY A 16 0.16 3.15 -17.40
N ASP A 17 -0.31 4.15 -16.64
CA ASP A 17 -0.31 5.56 -17.02
C ASP A 17 0.47 6.37 -15.98
N PHE A 18 1.74 6.66 -16.29
CA PHE A 18 2.65 7.30 -15.34
C PHE A 18 2.18 8.70 -14.90
N ALA A 19 1.61 9.49 -15.80
CA ALA A 19 1.15 10.84 -15.48
C ALA A 19 -0.06 10.80 -14.54
N ARG A 20 -1.06 9.94 -14.85
CA ARG A 20 -2.23 9.74 -13.99
C ARG A 20 -1.84 9.18 -12.63
N SER A 21 -0.99 8.15 -12.60
CA SER A 21 -0.56 7.48 -11.39
C SER A 21 0.22 8.42 -10.46
N THR A 22 1.19 9.15 -11.01
CA THR A 22 2.03 10.05 -10.19
C THR A 22 1.27 11.27 -9.68
N ALA A 23 0.20 11.73 -10.34
CA ALA A 23 -0.66 12.78 -9.79
C ALA A 23 -1.26 12.35 -8.44
N PHE A 24 -1.83 11.14 -8.36
CA PHE A 24 -2.31 10.54 -7.11
C PHE A 24 -1.18 10.32 -6.10
N TRP A 25 -0.11 9.65 -6.54
CA TRP A 25 0.96 9.24 -5.63
C TRP A 25 1.75 10.42 -5.04
N ARG A 26 1.84 11.56 -5.73
CA ARG A 26 2.40 12.80 -5.15
C ARG A 26 1.60 13.27 -3.95
N ASP A 27 0.28 13.32 -4.06
CA ASP A 27 -0.60 13.74 -2.97
C ASP A 27 -0.48 12.79 -1.78
N LEU A 28 -0.48 11.47 -2.03
CA LEU A 28 -0.37 10.47 -0.97
C LEU A 28 1.02 10.48 -0.32
N ILE A 29 2.10 10.58 -1.10
CA ILE A 29 3.47 10.72 -0.58
C ILE A 29 3.59 11.95 0.33
N ALA A 30 3.01 13.08 -0.08
CA ALA A 30 2.98 14.29 0.72
C ALA A 30 2.18 14.11 2.01
N TYR A 31 0.99 13.50 1.94
CA TYR A 31 0.16 13.21 3.11
C TYR A 31 0.88 12.30 4.13
N LEU A 32 1.63 11.31 3.65
CA LEU A 32 2.40 10.39 4.48
C LEU A 32 3.72 10.99 5.02
N GLU A 33 3.97 12.27 4.74
CA GLU A 33 5.19 12.98 5.14
C GLU A 33 6.48 12.30 4.62
N LEU A 34 6.39 11.60 3.50
CA LEU A 34 7.54 11.01 2.82
C LEU A 34 8.25 12.11 2.03
N LYS A 35 9.57 12.21 2.20
CA LYS A 35 10.38 13.17 1.44
C LYS A 35 10.50 12.69 0.00
N VAL A 36 9.99 13.46 -0.95
CA VAL A 36 10.29 13.26 -2.38
C VAL A 36 11.79 13.46 -2.60
N VAL A 37 12.48 12.39 -2.98
CA VAL A 37 13.94 12.40 -3.26
C VAL A 37 14.25 12.26 -4.74
N LEU A 38 13.28 11.84 -5.55
CA LEU A 38 13.34 11.83 -7.00
C LEU A 38 11.94 12.09 -7.56
N ASP A 39 11.88 12.97 -8.54
CA ASP A 39 10.68 13.26 -9.28
C ASP A 39 11.07 13.64 -10.72
N SER A 40 10.74 12.75 -11.65
CA SER A 40 11.21 12.79 -13.04
C SER A 40 10.20 12.11 -13.94
N ASP A 41 10.40 12.25 -15.26
CA ASP A 41 9.55 11.63 -16.29
C ASP A 41 9.58 10.08 -16.29
N ALA A 42 10.45 9.46 -15.49
CA ALA A 42 10.59 7.99 -15.41
C ALA A 42 10.32 7.43 -14.01
N MET A 43 10.37 8.26 -12.97
CA MET A 43 10.26 7.81 -11.58
C MET A 43 9.86 8.94 -10.63
N LEU A 44 8.89 8.64 -9.76
CA LEU A 44 8.58 9.37 -8.54
C LEU A 44 9.03 8.51 -7.35
N TYR A 45 9.70 9.09 -6.36
CA TYR A 45 10.22 8.34 -5.22
C TYR A 45 10.17 9.15 -3.91
N GLY A 46 9.41 8.66 -2.95
CA GLY A 46 9.27 9.24 -1.60
C GLY A 46 9.87 8.33 -0.53
N VAL A 47 10.67 8.90 0.39
CA VAL A 47 11.38 8.16 1.45
C VAL A 47 11.02 8.70 2.84
N GLY A 48 10.73 7.81 3.78
CA GLY A 48 10.35 8.16 5.15
C GLY A 48 9.76 6.97 5.92
N GLY A 49 9.52 7.11 7.23
CA GLY A 49 8.85 6.07 8.00
C GLY A 49 9.56 4.71 8.04
N ARG A 50 10.89 4.68 7.83
CA ARG A 50 11.71 3.45 7.67
C ARG A 50 11.37 2.61 6.42
N THR A 51 10.77 3.21 5.41
CA THR A 51 10.50 2.60 4.10
C THR A 51 10.57 3.65 2.98
N ALA A 52 10.15 3.27 1.76
CA ALA A 52 9.99 4.18 0.64
C ALA A 52 8.93 3.67 -0.34
N ILE A 53 8.26 4.60 -1.02
CA ILE A 53 7.27 4.33 -2.06
C ILE A 53 7.77 4.95 -3.36
N GLY A 54 7.86 4.14 -4.41
CA GLY A 54 8.24 4.59 -5.74
C GLY A 54 7.23 4.21 -6.80
N ILE A 55 7.06 5.08 -7.79
CA ILE A 55 6.27 4.83 -8.99
C ILE A 55 7.20 4.96 -10.18
N ARG A 56 7.16 4.00 -11.10
CA ARG A 56 7.98 3.98 -12.32
C ARG A 56 7.12 3.86 -13.57
N THR A 57 7.64 4.36 -14.68
CA THR A 57 7.07 4.11 -16.00
C THR A 57 7.08 2.61 -16.31
N GLY A 58 5.97 2.10 -16.84
CA GLY A 58 5.92 0.79 -17.48
C GLY A 58 6.72 0.71 -18.78
N SER A 59 6.91 -0.51 -19.25
CA SER A 59 7.45 -0.76 -20.58
C SER A 59 6.41 -0.38 -21.67
N PRO A 60 6.84 -0.05 -22.89
CA PRO A 60 5.93 0.40 -23.95
C PRO A 60 4.78 -0.57 -24.24
N GLU A 61 5.02 -1.87 -24.17
CA GLU A 61 4.00 -2.92 -24.36
C GLU A 61 2.94 -2.98 -23.25
N ASN A 62 3.19 -2.29 -22.12
CA ASN A 62 2.29 -2.18 -20.98
C ASN A 62 1.68 -0.79 -20.82
N ALA A 63 1.95 0.14 -21.76
CA ALA A 63 1.37 1.48 -21.73
C ALA A 63 -0.18 1.42 -21.71
N GLY A 64 -0.78 2.11 -20.75
CA GLY A 64 -2.23 2.18 -20.55
C GLY A 64 -2.88 0.92 -19.95
N LYS A 65 -2.14 -0.18 -19.75
CA LYS A 65 -2.70 -1.38 -19.11
C LYS A 65 -2.96 -1.10 -17.64
N ARG A 66 -4.08 -1.61 -17.13
CA ARG A 66 -4.35 -1.69 -15.69
C ARG A 66 -3.68 -2.93 -15.10
N PHE A 67 -3.37 -2.86 -13.82
CA PHE A 67 -2.85 -3.97 -13.05
C PHE A 67 -3.85 -5.13 -13.01
N ASP A 68 -3.34 -6.35 -13.13
CA ASP A 68 -4.10 -7.59 -12.95
C ASP A 68 -3.62 -8.29 -11.68
N GLN A 69 -4.43 -8.22 -10.63
CA GLN A 69 -4.14 -8.83 -9.34
C GLN A 69 -4.03 -10.36 -9.40
N GLY A 70 -4.68 -11.00 -10.38
CA GLY A 70 -4.65 -12.46 -10.54
C GLY A 70 -3.39 -12.97 -11.25
N ALA A 71 -2.61 -12.08 -11.85
CA ALA A 71 -1.36 -12.45 -12.53
C ALA A 71 -0.23 -12.73 -11.51
N PRO A 72 0.71 -13.65 -11.82
CA PRO A 72 1.90 -13.84 -11.00
C PRO A 72 2.68 -12.54 -10.79
N GLY A 73 2.92 -12.19 -9.53
CA GLY A 73 3.60 -10.93 -9.16
C GLY A 73 3.10 -10.39 -7.83
N LEU A 74 2.98 -9.05 -7.75
CA LEU A 74 2.37 -8.37 -6.62
C LEU A 74 0.90 -8.82 -6.50
N HIS A 75 0.40 -8.97 -5.28
CA HIS A 75 -1.05 -9.12 -5.02
C HIS A 75 -1.63 -7.80 -4.49
N HIS A 76 -1.00 -7.23 -3.46
CA HIS A 76 -1.22 -5.87 -2.98
C HIS A 76 0.02 -5.42 -2.19
N ALA A 77 0.12 -4.11 -1.91
CA ALA A 77 1.12 -3.56 -1.00
C ALA A 77 0.43 -3.02 0.26
N CYS A 78 0.88 -3.47 1.44
CA CYS A 78 0.32 -3.04 2.72
C CYS A 78 1.34 -2.25 3.54
N PHE A 79 0.93 -1.07 4.01
CA PHE A 79 1.76 -0.16 4.79
C PHE A 79 1.20 -0.01 6.20
N ARG A 80 2.10 0.00 7.20
CA ARG A 80 1.71 0.05 8.61
C ARG A 80 1.54 1.49 9.09
N MET A 81 0.35 1.77 9.59
CA MET A 81 -0.05 3.00 10.27
C MET A 81 0.15 2.87 11.78
N ARG A 82 0.32 4.03 12.43
CA ARG A 82 0.63 4.15 13.85
C ARG A 82 -0.47 3.59 14.76
N ASP A 83 -1.70 3.94 14.44
CA ASP A 83 -2.91 3.69 15.24
C ASP A 83 -4.16 3.72 14.33
N ARG A 84 -5.32 3.37 14.87
CA ARG A 84 -6.61 3.39 14.16
C ARG A 84 -6.96 4.79 13.66
N ASP A 85 -6.75 5.81 14.50
CA ASP A 85 -7.02 7.20 14.12
C ASP A 85 -6.21 7.65 12.91
N ALA A 86 -4.98 7.15 12.73
CA ALA A 86 -4.18 7.42 11.54
C ALA A 86 -4.74 6.76 10.28
N VAL A 87 -5.34 5.57 10.39
CA VAL A 87 -6.09 4.92 9.31
C VAL A 87 -7.33 5.75 8.96
N ASP A 88 -8.09 6.20 9.97
CA ASP A 88 -9.31 7.00 9.76
C ASP A 88 -9.03 8.35 9.10
N ARG A 89 -7.97 9.04 9.54
CA ARG A 89 -7.53 10.31 8.90
C ARG A 89 -7.12 10.10 7.45
N LEU A 90 -6.44 8.99 7.14
CA LEU A 90 -6.05 8.67 5.77
C LEU A 90 -7.28 8.39 4.90
N TYR A 91 -8.24 7.62 5.43
CA TYR A 91 -9.50 7.42 4.73
C TYR A 91 -10.23 8.73 4.47
N ALA A 92 -10.32 9.62 5.46
CA ALA A 92 -10.95 10.92 5.30
C ALA A 92 -10.25 11.81 4.26
N PHE A 93 -8.93 11.69 4.11
CA PHE A 93 -8.15 12.37 3.06
C PHE A 93 -8.45 11.82 1.65
N LEU A 94 -8.76 10.53 1.54
CA LEU A 94 -8.92 9.83 0.26
C LEU A 94 -10.38 9.66 -0.22
N LYS A 95 -11.35 9.65 0.69
CA LYS A 95 -12.74 9.20 0.43
C LYS A 95 -13.47 9.94 -0.71
N ASP A 96 -13.12 11.20 -0.97
CA ASP A 96 -13.82 12.04 -1.96
C ASP A 96 -13.08 12.08 -3.32
N ARG A 97 -12.00 11.30 -3.46
CA ARG A 97 -11.27 11.16 -4.72
C ARG A 97 -12.03 10.31 -5.72
N ASN A 98 -11.89 10.63 -7.00
CA ASN A 98 -12.55 9.93 -8.12
C ASN A 98 -11.58 9.10 -8.98
N ASP A 99 -10.29 9.09 -8.63
CA ASP A 99 -9.22 8.40 -9.34
C ASP A 99 -8.76 7.13 -8.63
N ILE A 100 -9.42 6.73 -7.53
CA ILE A 100 -9.21 5.48 -6.80
C ILE A 100 -10.53 4.75 -6.60
N VAL A 101 -10.47 3.46 -6.27
CA VAL A 101 -11.64 2.64 -5.96
C VAL A 101 -11.45 1.98 -4.61
N PHE A 102 -12.28 2.31 -3.61
CA PHE A 102 -12.26 1.60 -2.34
C PHE A 102 -12.80 0.18 -2.52
N VAL A 103 -12.01 -0.81 -2.06
CA VAL A 103 -12.48 -2.18 -1.86
C VAL A 103 -13.27 -2.23 -0.55
N HIS A 104 -12.75 -1.59 0.51
CA HIS A 104 -13.48 -1.31 1.74
C HIS A 104 -12.92 -0.08 2.45
N GLY A 105 -13.78 0.56 3.25
CA GLY A 105 -13.38 1.63 4.17
C GLY A 105 -12.72 1.09 5.45
N PRO A 106 -12.56 1.94 6.48
CA PRO A 106 -11.94 1.53 7.75
C PRO A 106 -12.76 0.43 8.44
N GLN A 107 -12.19 -0.76 8.58
CA GLN A 107 -12.85 -1.89 9.24
C GLN A 107 -11.85 -2.80 9.96
N GLU A 108 -12.37 -3.61 10.88
CA GLU A 108 -11.59 -4.69 11.48
C GLU A 108 -11.58 -5.90 10.54
N GLU A 109 -10.40 -6.51 10.44
CA GLU A 109 -10.16 -7.66 9.56
C GLU A 109 -9.71 -8.88 10.37
N PRO A 110 -10.00 -10.10 9.90
CA PRO A 110 -9.68 -11.33 10.63
C PRO A 110 -8.20 -11.74 10.56
N TRP A 111 -7.31 -10.94 9.94
CA TRP A 111 -5.91 -11.30 9.69
C TRP A 111 -5.03 -11.32 10.94
N ALA A 112 -5.34 -10.50 11.94
CA ALA A 112 -4.71 -10.52 13.25
C ALA A 112 -5.61 -9.86 14.31
N PRO A 113 -5.44 -10.16 15.61
CA PRO A 113 -6.19 -9.48 16.66
C PRO A 113 -6.03 -7.96 16.58
N GLY A 114 -7.15 -7.26 16.40
CA GLY A 114 -7.18 -5.79 16.28
C GLY A 114 -6.62 -5.24 14.96
N TYR A 115 -6.48 -6.09 13.93
CA TYR A 115 -6.11 -5.64 12.59
C TYR A 115 -7.20 -4.70 12.06
N TYR A 116 -6.83 -3.46 11.79
CA TYR A 116 -7.74 -2.41 11.34
C TYR A 116 -7.18 -1.75 10.08
N SER A 117 -7.90 -1.75 8.97
CA SER A 117 -7.36 -1.25 7.71
C SER A 117 -8.36 -0.59 6.78
N ILE A 118 -7.81 0.10 5.79
CA ILE A 118 -8.49 0.48 4.56
C ILE A 118 -7.80 -0.24 3.39
N LEU A 119 -8.57 -0.54 2.34
CA LEU A 119 -8.05 -1.13 1.11
C LEU A 119 -8.69 -0.45 -0.09
N PHE A 120 -7.86 -0.01 -1.03
CA PHE A 120 -8.32 0.61 -2.27
C PHE A 120 -7.40 0.24 -3.43
N GLU A 121 -7.90 0.41 -4.64
CA GLU A 121 -7.14 0.36 -5.87
C GLU A 121 -6.65 1.76 -6.23
N ASP A 122 -5.36 1.89 -6.52
CA ASP A 122 -4.77 3.12 -7.05
C ASP A 122 -5.26 3.42 -8.49
N PRO A 123 -4.85 4.54 -9.11
CA PRO A 123 -5.32 4.88 -10.46
C PRO A 123 -5.03 3.84 -11.54
N ASP A 124 -4.08 2.93 -11.33
CA ASP A 124 -3.76 1.84 -12.25
C ASP A 124 -4.38 0.50 -11.86
N GLY A 125 -5.07 0.42 -10.72
CA GLY A 125 -5.74 -0.79 -10.24
C GLY A 125 -4.94 -1.57 -9.20
N ILE A 126 -3.76 -1.08 -8.78
CA ILE A 126 -2.93 -1.77 -7.81
C ILE A 126 -3.60 -1.64 -6.44
N ARG A 127 -3.82 -2.77 -5.76
CA ARG A 127 -4.37 -2.77 -4.41
C ARG A 127 -3.34 -2.27 -3.40
N ILE A 128 -3.71 -1.21 -2.69
CA ILE A 128 -2.93 -0.58 -1.64
C ILE A 128 -3.73 -0.63 -0.34
N GLU A 129 -3.08 -1.17 0.68
CA GLU A 129 -3.64 -1.28 2.01
C GLU A 129 -2.87 -0.43 3.00
N PHE A 130 -3.59 0.19 3.94
CA PHE A 130 -2.98 0.81 5.10
C PHE A 130 -3.62 0.21 6.35
N ASN A 131 -2.82 -0.47 7.16
CA ASN A 131 -3.29 -1.18 8.35
C ASN A 131 -2.74 -0.61 9.65
N HIS A 132 -3.43 -0.87 10.74
CA HIS A 132 -2.88 -0.84 12.08
C HIS A 132 -3.04 -2.24 12.68
N VAL A 133 -1.99 -2.76 13.29
CA VAL A 133 -2.06 -3.98 14.11
C VAL A 133 -1.41 -3.66 15.46
N PRO A 134 -2.11 -3.84 16.58
CA PRO A 134 -1.58 -3.50 17.89
C PRO A 134 -0.46 -4.46 18.33
N GLY A 135 0.43 -3.94 19.18
CA GLY A 135 1.51 -4.73 19.80
C GLY A 135 2.43 -5.41 18.76
N VAL A 136 2.77 -6.67 19.03
CA VAL A 136 3.59 -7.51 18.13
C VAL A 136 2.74 -8.29 17.11
N GLY A 137 1.42 -8.09 17.10
CA GLY A 137 0.48 -8.81 16.23
C GLY A 137 0.62 -10.34 16.38
N LEU A 138 0.78 -11.02 15.25
CA LEU A 138 0.92 -12.48 15.17
C LEU A 138 2.26 -13.02 15.70
N LEU A 139 3.23 -12.16 16.03
CA LEU A 139 4.49 -12.59 16.63
C LEU A 139 4.34 -12.87 18.13
N GLU A 140 3.17 -12.63 18.72
CA GLU A 140 2.83 -13.11 20.06
C GLU A 140 2.76 -14.64 20.06
N ALA A 141 3.39 -15.28 21.04
CA ALA A 141 3.47 -16.74 21.11
C ALA A 141 2.07 -17.38 21.09
N GLY A 142 1.86 -18.35 20.20
CA GLY A 142 0.59 -19.08 20.06
C GLY A 142 -0.45 -18.38 19.19
N ARG A 143 -0.08 -17.33 18.44
CA ARG A 143 -0.96 -16.72 17.43
C ARG A 143 -0.72 -17.32 16.05
N GLU A 144 -1.81 -17.64 15.38
CA GLU A 144 -1.84 -18.03 13.97
C GLU A 144 -2.97 -17.25 13.28
N ILE A 145 -2.79 -16.93 12.00
CA ILE A 145 -3.92 -16.61 11.14
C ILE A 145 -4.72 -17.92 11.03
N GLY A 146 -6.03 -17.88 11.24
CA GLY A 146 -6.86 -19.09 11.11
C GLY A 146 -6.66 -19.79 9.76
N GLY A 147 -7.08 -21.06 9.68
CA GLY A 147 -6.82 -21.94 8.54
C GLY A 147 -7.34 -21.43 7.19
N ALA A 148 -7.11 -22.21 6.12
CA ALA A 148 -7.33 -21.81 4.72
C ALA A 148 -8.75 -21.28 4.37
N GLU A 149 -9.74 -21.52 5.23
CA GLU A 149 -11.13 -21.03 5.13
C GLU A 149 -11.25 -19.48 5.10
N ILE A 150 -10.19 -18.74 5.43
CA ILE A 150 -10.17 -17.26 5.36
C ILE A 150 -9.88 -16.77 3.92
N PHE A 151 -9.49 -17.67 3.01
CA PHE A 151 -9.17 -17.33 1.62
C PHE A 151 -10.26 -17.74 0.61
N ASP A 152 -11.34 -18.36 1.08
CA ASP A 152 -12.50 -18.77 0.27
C ASP A 152 -13.56 -17.65 0.14
#